data_AF-A0A821YAC9-F1
#
_entry.id   AF-A0A821YAC9-F1
#
_cell.length_a   1.000
_cell.length_b   1.000
_cell.length_c   1.000
_cell.angle_alpha   90.00
_cell.angle_beta   90.00
_cell.angle_gamma   90.00
#
_symmetry.space_group_name_H-M   'P 1'
#
loop_
_entity.id
_entity.type
_entity.pdbx_description
1 polymer ?
#
loop_
_entity_poly.entity_id
_entity_poly.type
_entity_poly.pdbx_seq_one_letter_code
_entity_poly.pdbx_strand_id
1 'polypeptide(L)' 'YLIYAIINCAALKSVGESVQKPILYYKNNIGCLLNLLTCMEEFNVKNFLFSSSAT' A
#
# COMPACT_ATOMS: atom_id res chain seq x y z
N TYR A 1 -4.97 15.37 14.36
CA TYR A 1 -3.59 15.10 14.84
C TYR A 1 -2.62 15.30 13.69
N LEU A 2 -1.40 15.76 13.97
CA LEU A 2 -0.36 15.88 12.94
C LEU A 2 0.31 14.51 12.76
N ILE A 3 0.21 13.92 11.56
CA ILE A 3 0.85 12.64 11.24
C ILE A 3 2.29 12.94 10.79
N TYR A 4 3.28 12.43 11.52
CA TYR A 4 4.69 12.60 11.14
C TYR A 4 5.12 11.68 10.00
N ALA A 5 4.72 10.40 10.06
CA ALA A 5 5.10 9.38 9.11
C ALA A 5 4.05 8.27 8.99
N ILE A 6 4.08 7.55 7.87
CA ILE A 6 3.23 6.38 7.63
C ILE A 6 4.12 5.19 7.24
N ILE A 7 3.83 4.03 7.84
CA ILE A 7 4.41 2.74 7.47
C ILE A 7 3.30 1.89 6.85
N ASN A 8 3.38 1.63 5.54
CA ASN A 8 2.40 0.82 4.85
C ASN A 8 2.80 -0.66 4.84
N CYS A 9 2.13 -1.44 5.71
CA CYS A 9 2.24 -2.90 5.76
C CYS A 9 0.97 -3.61 5.25
N ALA A 10 -0.01 -2.86 4.73
CA ALA A 10 -1.30 -3.41 4.30
C ALA A 10 -1.24 -3.87 2.84
N ALA A 11 -1.07 -5.17 2.63
CA ALA A 11 -1.11 -5.82 1.33
C ALA A 11 -1.45 -7.31 1.46
N LEU A 12 -2.12 -7.88 0.45
CA LEU A 12 -2.19 -9.31 0.26
C LEU A 12 -0.81 -9.82 -0.20
N LYS A 13 -0.33 -10.90 0.41
CA LYS A 13 1.07 -11.36 0.26
C LYS A 13 1.22 -12.74 -0.39
N SER A 14 0.17 -13.56 -0.46
CA SER A 14 0.32 -14.94 -0.96
C SER A 14 0.60 -14.96 -2.46
N VAL A 15 1.81 -15.42 -2.83
CA VAL A 15 2.21 -15.54 -4.24
C VAL A 15 1.27 -16.49 -4.99
N GLY A 16 0.95 -17.65 -4.42
CA GLY A 16 0.09 -18.65 -5.07
C GLY A 16 -1.32 -18.15 -5.36
N GLU A 17 -1.93 -17.43 -4.40
CA GLU A 17 -3.26 -16.85 -4.63
C GLU A 17 -3.19 -15.66 -5.59
N SER A 18 -2.11 -14.87 -5.57
CA SER A 18 -1.95 -13.72 -6.47
C SER A 18 -1.98 -14.12 -7.95
N VAL A 19 -1.43 -15.29 -8.27
CA VAL A 19 -1.46 -15.86 -9.63
C VAL A 19 -2.88 -16.28 -10.02
N GLN A 20 -3.65 -16.83 -9.09
CA GLN A 20 -5.03 -17.25 -9.33
C GLN A 20 -6.03 -16.07 -9.35
N LYS A 21 -5.77 -15.02 -8.58
CA LYS A 21 -6.65 -13.86 -8.39
C LYS A 21 -5.89 -12.53 -8.60
N PRO A 22 -5.30 -12.30 -9.79
CA PRO A 22 -4.44 -11.14 -10.01
C PRO A 22 -5.16 -9.82 -9.80
N ILE A 23 -6.38 -9.67 -10.33
CA ILE A 23 -7.16 -8.42 -10.22
C ILE A 23 -7.47 -8.08 -8.75
N LEU A 24 -7.71 -9.08 -7.90
CA LEU A 24 -7.91 -8.86 -6.46
C LEU A 24 -6.65 -8.26 -5.82
N TYR A 25 -5.49 -8.84 -6.12
CA TYR A 25 -4.20 -8.39 -5.59
C TYR A 25 -3.83 -7.00 -6.12
N TYR A 26 -4.09 -6.69 -7.38
CA TYR A 26 -3.88 -5.34 -7.93
C TYR A 26 -4.80 -4.31 -7.28
N LYS A 27 -6.11 -4.61 -7.16
CA LYS A 27 -7.08 -3.71 -6.51
C LYS A 27 -6.71 -3.43 -5.06
N ASN A 28 -6.32 -4.47 -4.32
CA ASN A 28 -5.94 -4.31 -2.92
C ASN A 28 -4.58 -3.60 -2.78
N ASN A 29 -3.52 -4.15 -3.37
CA ASN A 29 -2.17 -3.70 -3.06
C ASN A 29 -1.85 -2.36 -3.71
N ILE A 30 -2.19 -2.19 -4.99
CA ILE A 30 -1.92 -0.94 -5.72
C ILE A 30 -3.04 0.07 -5.48
N GLY A 31 -4.30 -0.36 -5.51
CA GLY A 31 -5.42 0.54 -5.26
C GLY A 31 -5.38 1.18 -3.87
N CYS A 32 -5.15 0.39 -2.81
CA CYS A 32 -5.02 0.96 -1.46
C CYS A 32 -3.76 1.83 -1.30
N LEU A 33 -2.65 1.46 -1.95
CA LEU A 33 -1.44 2.29 -1.95
C LEU A 33 -1.71 3.66 -2.59
N LEU A 34 -2.39 3.70 -3.74
CA LEU A 34 -2.76 4.96 -4.40
C LEU A 34 -3.66 5.81 -3.51
N ASN A 35 -4.70 5.22 -2.91
CA ASN A 35 -5.59 5.95 -1.98
C ASN A 35 -4.81 6.56 -0.81
N LEU A 36 -3.87 5.79 -0.23
CA LEU A 36 -3.05 6.26 0.87
C LEU A 36 -2.13 7.42 0.45
N LEU A 37 -1.47 7.30 -0.70
CA LEU A 37 -0.58 8.35 -1.21
C LEU A 37 -1.36 9.64 -1.54
N THR A 38 -2.56 9.54 -2.10
CA THR A 38 -3.44 10.70 -2.33
C THR A 38 -3.81 11.40 -1.02
N CYS A 39 -4.17 10.65 0.03
CA CYS A 39 -4.41 11.24 1.35
C CYS A 39 -3.12 11.85 1.93
N MET A 40 -1.96 11.21 1.76
CA MET A 40 -0.69 11.78 2.23
C MET A 40 -0.39 13.12 1.58
N GLU A 41 -0.69 13.28 0.29
CA GLU A 41 -0.57 14.54 -0.42
C GLU A 41 -1.51 15.61 0.15
N GLU A 42 -2.80 15.29 0.33
CA GLU A 42 -3.81 16.20 0.91
C GLU A 42 -3.41 16.71 2.30
N PHE A 43 -2.86 15.83 3.13
CA PHE A 43 -2.48 16.13 4.51
C PHE A 43 -1.00 16.54 4.66
N ASN A 44 -0.27 16.73 3.55
CA ASN A 44 1.14 17.12 3.53
C ASN A 44 2.08 16.19 4.34
N VAL A 45 1.78 14.88 4.37
CA VAL A 45 2.61 13.88 5.06
C VAL A 45 3.71 13.41 4.11
N LYS A 46 4.98 13.69 4.45
CA LYS A 46 6.11 13.43 3.56
C LYS A 46 6.89 12.15 3.85
N ASN A 47 6.81 11.65 5.09
CA ASN A 47 7.59 10.48 5.50
C ASN A 47 6.77 9.22 5.24
N PHE A 48 7.24 8.40 4.30
CA PHE A 48 6.59 7.15 3.90
C PHE A 48 7.57 5.99 3.90
N LEU A 49 7.22 4.91 4.58
CA LEU A 49 7.93 3.64 4.52
C LEU A 49 7.00 2.56 3.94
N PHE A 50 7.38 2.02 2.79
CA PHE A 50 6.62 0.97 2.10
C PHE A 50 7.22 -0.41 2.36
N SER A 51 6.39 -1.35 2.82
CA SER A 51 6.78 -2.77 2.95
C SER A 51 6.77 -3.45 1.58
N SER A 52 7.89 -3.35 0.86
CA SER A 52 8.12 -4.08 -0.39
C SER A 52 8.48 -5.56 -0.14
N SER A 53 8.52 -6.39 -1.19
CA SER A 53 8.87 -7.82 -1.09
C SER A 53 10.07 -8.20 -1.94
N ALA A 54 10.80 -9.23 -1.50
CA ALA A 54 11.92 -9.88 -2.21
C ALA A 54 11.66 -11.38 -2.48
N THR A 55 10.43 -11.85 -2.19
CA THR A 55 10.01 -13.26 -2.24
C THR A 55 9.42 -13.65 -3.58
#